data_AF-A0A3Q3AJD6-F1
#
_entry.id   AF-A0A3Q3AJD6-F1
#
_cell.length_a   1.000
_cell.length_b   1.000
_cell.length_c   1.000
_cell.angle_alpha   90.00
_cell.angle_beta   90.00
_cell.angle_gamma   90.00
#
_symmetry.space_group_name_H-M   'P 1'
#
loop_
_entity.id
_entity.type
_entity.pdbx_description
1 polymer ?
#
loop_
_entity_poly.entity_id
_entity_poly.type
_entity_poly.pdbx_seq_one_letter_code
_entity_poly.pdbx_strand_id
1 'polypeptide(L)'
;MSRCACVIVSSQIGDDWPGYSLDLFSYPAHYSGDLDCVIVPHGVIMDRTERLARNIMDDLGDHHIVVLCVLKGGYQFCADLVDQIKALSCTSEHTILMRVHFIRLKSYLNDQSTEDLHILGAEDLSFLTGKVGIVGTGKTMETLLKHVEAFRPKMIKVAGEQWKTFTFNTCLIDVGFEIPNRFVVGYALDYNEYFRDLNHICVISDSGKKKYKI
;
A
#
# COMPACT_ATOMS: atom_id res chain seq x y z
N MET A 1 11.32 -30.20 10.51
CA MET A 1 10.21 -30.05 9.54
C MET A 1 10.60 -28.95 8.56
N SER A 2 10.88 -29.33 7.32
CA SER A 2 11.41 -28.46 6.27
C SER A 2 10.40 -27.37 5.92
N ARG A 3 10.81 -26.10 6.06
CA ARG A 3 10.04 -24.96 5.55
C ARG A 3 10.08 -25.03 4.02
N CYS A 4 8.93 -25.14 3.39
CA CYS A 4 8.77 -25.02 1.94
C CYS A 4 9.51 -23.78 1.44
N ALA A 5 10.37 -23.97 0.44
CA ALA A 5 10.91 -22.90 -0.37
C ALA A 5 9.76 -22.33 -1.23
N CYS A 6 8.94 -21.47 -0.64
CA CYS A 6 8.07 -20.57 -1.39
C CYS A 6 8.95 -19.59 -2.16
N VAL A 7 8.48 -19.15 -3.32
CA VAL A 7 9.13 -18.11 -4.12
C VAL A 7 9.44 -16.92 -3.21
N ILE A 8 10.70 -16.79 -2.81
CA ILE A 8 11.21 -15.58 -2.18
C ILE A 8 11.38 -14.61 -3.34
N VAL A 9 10.29 -13.96 -3.77
CA VAL A 9 10.46 -12.61 -4.27
C VAL A 9 10.97 -11.88 -3.04
N SER A 10 12.27 -11.61 -3.02
CA SER A 10 12.87 -10.77 -1.98
C SER A 10 11.93 -9.59 -1.80
N SER A 11 11.42 -9.38 -0.57
CA SER A 11 10.61 -8.19 -0.29
C SER A 11 11.38 -6.92 -0.61
N GLN A 12 12.71 -7.03 -0.76
CA GLN A 12 13.63 -6.05 -1.30
C GLN A 12 13.88 -6.24 -2.78
N ILE A 13 13.32 -5.35 -3.58
CA ILE A 13 13.71 -5.14 -4.97
C ILE A 13 14.88 -4.13 -4.95
N GLY A 14 16.08 -4.60 -5.25
CA GLY A 14 17.29 -3.76 -5.23
C GLY A 14 17.26 -2.63 -6.26
N ASP A 15 17.96 -1.53 -6.00
CA ASP A 15 17.94 -0.32 -6.84
C ASP A 15 18.35 -0.57 -8.32
N ASP A 16 19.23 -1.56 -8.52
CA ASP A 16 19.73 -1.98 -9.84
C ASP A 16 18.74 -2.87 -10.61
N TRP A 17 17.59 -3.23 -10.02
CA TRP A 17 16.60 -4.05 -10.70
C TRP A 17 16.05 -3.34 -11.96
N PRO A 18 16.17 -3.94 -13.15
CA PRO A 18 15.75 -3.29 -14.40
C PRO A 18 14.22 -3.19 -14.52
N GLY A 19 13.46 -4.02 -13.80
CA GLY A 19 12.04 -4.24 -14.08
C GLY A 19 11.83 -5.24 -15.21
N TYR A 20 10.58 -5.59 -15.45
CA TYR A 20 10.18 -6.41 -16.58
C TYR A 20 9.81 -5.54 -17.78
N SER A 21 10.05 -6.06 -18.99
CA SER A 21 9.61 -5.41 -20.24
C SER A 21 8.08 -5.32 -20.27
N LEU A 22 7.57 -4.17 -20.71
CA LEU A 22 6.15 -3.91 -20.90
C LEU A 22 5.52 -4.84 -21.95
N ASP A 23 6.30 -5.31 -22.93
CA ASP A 23 5.82 -6.19 -24.01
C ASP A 23 5.39 -7.57 -23.51
N LEU A 24 5.76 -7.93 -22.28
CA LEU A 24 5.39 -9.20 -21.64
C LEU A 24 4.03 -9.13 -20.92
N PHE A 25 3.41 -7.95 -20.85
CA PHE A 25 2.20 -7.71 -20.07
C PHE A 25 1.14 -6.96 -20.85
N SER A 26 -0.12 -7.18 -20.47
CA SER A 26 -1.24 -6.39 -20.97
C SER A 26 -1.41 -5.15 -20.10
N TYR A 27 -1.45 -3.97 -20.72
CA TYR A 27 -1.72 -2.70 -20.04
C TYR A 27 -2.53 -1.76 -20.95
N PRO A 28 -3.17 -0.70 -20.40
CA PRO A 28 -4.01 0.19 -21.20
C PRO A 28 -3.22 0.87 -22.34
N ALA A 29 -3.73 0.77 -23.57
CA ALA A 29 -3.02 1.24 -24.76
C ALA A 29 -2.73 2.75 -24.76
N HIS A 30 -3.53 3.56 -24.06
CA HIS A 30 -3.30 5.00 -23.95
C HIS A 30 -2.07 5.38 -23.12
N TYR A 31 -1.47 4.42 -22.40
CA TYR A 31 -0.19 4.57 -21.71
C TYR A 31 1.01 4.04 -22.50
N SER A 32 0.81 3.60 -23.74
CA SER A 32 1.91 3.18 -24.61
C SER A 32 2.92 4.32 -24.82
N GLY A 33 4.18 4.05 -24.50
CA GLY A 33 5.28 5.03 -24.56
C GLY A 33 5.39 5.94 -23.33
N ASP A 34 4.43 5.90 -22.41
CA ASP A 34 4.42 6.72 -21.19
C ASP A 34 5.08 6.00 -19.99
N LEU A 35 5.34 4.69 -20.09
CA LEU A 35 5.90 3.82 -19.04
C LEU A 35 7.28 3.28 -19.47
N ASP A 36 8.19 3.09 -18.52
CA ASP A 36 9.52 2.51 -18.77
C ASP A 36 9.54 0.98 -18.59
N CYS A 37 9.04 0.49 -17.45
CA CYS A 37 9.05 -0.93 -17.12
C CYS A 37 8.00 -1.28 -16.06
N VAL A 38 7.68 -2.57 -15.93
CA VAL A 38 6.88 -3.12 -14.83
C VAL A 38 7.81 -3.45 -13.66
N ILE A 39 7.54 -2.90 -12.47
CA ILE A 39 8.28 -3.23 -11.24
C ILE A 39 7.61 -4.38 -10.51
N VAL A 40 6.29 -4.30 -10.31
CA VAL A 40 5.51 -5.35 -9.64
C VAL A 40 4.30 -5.71 -10.52
N PRO A 41 4.27 -6.92 -11.10
CA PRO A 41 3.11 -7.41 -11.81
C PRO A 41 1.91 -7.57 -10.86
N HIS A 42 0.71 -7.35 -11.39
CA HIS A 42 -0.53 -7.39 -10.60
C HIS A 42 -0.71 -8.71 -9.84
N GLY A 43 -0.44 -9.85 -10.48
CA GLY A 43 -0.54 -11.16 -9.83
C GLY A 43 0.37 -11.29 -8.59
N VAL A 44 1.59 -10.75 -8.67
CA VAL A 44 2.54 -10.76 -7.54
C VAL A 44 2.01 -9.91 -6.38
N ILE A 45 1.36 -8.77 -6.69
CA ILE A 45 0.69 -7.94 -5.69
C ILE A 45 -0.39 -8.75 -4.97
N MET A 46 -1.25 -9.45 -5.72
CA MET A 46 -2.32 -10.26 -5.14
C MET A 46 -1.80 -11.37 -4.23
N ASP A 47 -0.79 -12.14 -4.68
CA ASP A 47 -0.17 -13.20 -3.89
C ASP A 47 0.43 -12.65 -2.59
N ARG A 48 1.06 -11.47 -2.68
CA ARG A 48 1.64 -10.82 -1.50
C ARG A 48 0.57 -10.30 -0.55
N THR A 49 -0.49 -9.69 -1.07
CA THR A 49 -1.63 -9.20 -0.28
C THR A 49 -2.32 -10.33 0.46
N GLU A 50 -2.50 -11.49 -0.18
CA GLU A 50 -3.01 -12.69 0.49
C GLU A 50 -2.11 -13.10 1.65
N ARG A 51 -0.78 -13.13 1.45
CA ARG A 51 0.17 -13.46 2.52
C ARG A 51 0.12 -12.44 3.67
N LEU A 52 0.02 -11.16 3.36
CA LEU A 52 -0.10 -10.09 4.37
C LEU A 52 -1.37 -10.28 5.18
N ALA A 53 -2.50 -10.57 4.54
CA ALA A 53 -3.76 -10.83 5.25
C ALA A 53 -3.63 -11.97 6.26
N ARG A 54 -2.95 -13.07 5.89
CA ARG A 54 -2.68 -14.19 6.82
C ARG A 54 -1.81 -13.76 8.01
N ASN A 55 -0.70 -13.06 7.75
CA ASN A 55 0.16 -12.56 8.82
C ASN A 55 -0.60 -11.63 9.78
N ILE A 56 -1.44 -10.74 9.21
CA ILE A 56 -2.30 -9.83 9.97
C ILE A 56 -3.26 -10.63 10.86
N MET A 57 -3.96 -11.63 10.29
CA MET A 57 -4.88 -12.49 11.04
C MET A 57 -4.17 -13.26 12.18
N ASP A 58 -3.00 -13.83 11.91
CA ASP A 58 -2.21 -14.59 12.89
C ASP A 58 -1.79 -13.71 14.09
N ASP A 59 -1.44 -12.44 13.84
CA ASP A 59 -1.02 -11.50 14.88
C ASP A 59 -2.19 -10.89 15.67
N LEU A 60 -3.39 -10.87 15.08
CA LEU A 60 -4.56 -10.20 15.66
C LEU A 60 -5.35 -11.06 16.65
N GLY A 61 -5.32 -12.39 16.50
CA GLY A 61 -6.17 -13.29 17.27
C GLY A 61 -7.64 -12.87 17.22
N ASP A 62 -8.29 -12.77 18.38
CA ASP A 62 -9.72 -12.41 18.51
C ASP A 62 -10.01 -10.90 18.58
N HIS A 63 -9.05 -10.04 18.20
CA HIS A 63 -9.21 -8.60 18.34
C HIS A 63 -9.99 -7.96 17.19
N HIS A 64 -10.89 -7.04 17.54
CA HIS A 64 -11.58 -6.21 16.55
C HIS A 64 -10.60 -5.30 15.80
N ILE A 65 -10.74 -5.26 14.48
CA ILE A 65 -9.85 -4.52 13.58
C ILE A 65 -10.57 -3.27 13.07
N VAL A 66 -9.81 -2.19 12.95
CA VAL A 66 -10.18 -1.04 12.13
C VAL A 66 -9.17 -0.88 11.01
N VAL A 67 -9.64 -0.97 9.77
CA VAL A 67 -8.84 -0.68 8.58
C VAL A 67 -9.02 0.79 8.24
N LEU A 68 -7.91 1.53 8.18
CA LEU A 68 -7.87 2.94 7.83
C LEU A 68 -7.25 3.11 6.44
N CYS A 69 -8.11 3.26 5.44
CA CYS A 69 -7.71 3.45 4.05
C CYS A 69 -7.28 4.90 3.81
N VAL A 70 -6.06 5.07 3.28
CA VAL A 70 -5.54 6.37 2.85
C VAL A 70 -5.89 6.60 1.38
N LEU A 71 -6.84 7.49 1.14
CA LEU A 71 -7.25 7.91 -0.19
C LEU A 71 -6.31 8.98 -0.77
N LYS A 72 -6.12 9.03 -2.09
CA LYS A 72 -6.73 8.11 -3.07
C LYS A 72 -5.89 6.84 -3.29
N GLY A 73 -4.56 6.95 -3.32
CA GLY A 73 -3.67 5.89 -3.80
C GLY A 73 -3.82 4.52 -3.13
N GLY A 74 -4.25 4.43 -1.87
CA GLY A 74 -4.37 3.16 -1.16
C GLY A 74 -5.70 2.42 -1.35
N TYR A 75 -6.65 2.93 -2.14
CA TYR A 75 -8.00 2.36 -2.19
C TYR A 75 -8.02 0.92 -2.72
N GLN A 76 -7.23 0.62 -3.75
CA GLN A 76 -7.23 -0.68 -4.40
C GLN A 76 -6.60 -1.74 -3.50
N PHE A 77 -5.41 -1.48 -2.98
CA PHE A 77 -4.77 -2.34 -1.98
C PHE A 77 -5.64 -2.55 -0.73
N CYS A 78 -6.27 -1.49 -0.22
CA CYS A 78 -7.15 -1.63 0.93
C CYS A 78 -8.34 -2.55 0.63
N ALA A 79 -8.95 -2.42 -0.56
CA ALA A 79 -10.04 -3.30 -0.97
C ALA A 79 -9.58 -4.76 -1.05
N ASP A 80 -8.46 -5.02 -1.74
CA ASP A 80 -7.93 -6.37 -1.90
C ASP A 80 -7.55 -6.99 -0.54
N LEU A 81 -6.89 -6.23 0.34
CA LEU A 81 -6.53 -6.70 1.68
C LEU A 81 -7.77 -7.03 2.53
N VAL A 82 -8.77 -6.16 2.50
CA VAL A 82 -10.05 -6.36 3.19
C VAL A 82 -10.74 -7.62 2.67
N ASP A 83 -10.74 -7.86 1.36
CA ASP A 83 -11.34 -9.05 0.77
C ASP A 83 -10.59 -10.33 1.13
N GLN A 84 -9.25 -10.29 1.19
CA GLN A 84 -8.45 -11.41 1.69
C GLN A 84 -8.74 -11.71 3.17
N ILE A 85 -8.85 -10.69 4.01
CA ILE A 85 -9.22 -10.84 5.43
C ILE A 85 -10.63 -11.45 5.58
N LYS A 86 -11.61 -10.98 4.78
CA LYS A 86 -12.96 -11.58 4.76
C LYS A 86 -12.91 -13.05 4.38
N ALA A 87 -12.19 -13.40 3.31
CA ALA A 87 -12.07 -14.77 2.84
C ALA A 87 -11.49 -15.68 3.93
N LEU A 88 -10.41 -15.25 4.59
CA LEU A 88 -9.80 -15.99 5.70
C LEU A 88 -10.78 -16.15 6.88
N SER A 89 -11.49 -15.06 7.25
CA SER A 89 -12.47 -15.06 8.35
C SER A 89 -13.63 -16.04 8.10
N CYS A 90 -14.08 -16.21 6.85
CA CYS A 90 -15.13 -17.17 6.50
C CYS A 90 -14.69 -18.63 6.61
N THR A 91 -13.37 -18.89 6.50
CA THR A 91 -12.81 -20.25 6.53
C THR A 91 -12.22 -20.64 7.89
N SER A 92 -12.05 -19.68 8.79
CA SER A 92 -11.52 -19.90 10.13
C SER A 92 -12.63 -20.04 11.17
N GLU A 93 -12.37 -20.79 12.23
CA GLU A 93 -13.22 -20.86 13.43
C GLU A 93 -13.28 -19.52 14.20
N HIS A 94 -12.42 -18.55 13.87
CA HIS A 94 -12.32 -17.25 14.53
C HIS A 94 -13.17 -16.21 13.80
N THR A 95 -14.05 -15.52 14.54
CA THR A 95 -14.85 -14.41 14.00
C THR A 95 -14.20 -13.09 14.34
N ILE A 96 -13.73 -12.36 13.32
CA ILE A 96 -13.14 -11.03 13.50
C ILE A 96 -14.11 -9.95 13.02
N LEU A 97 -14.51 -9.06 13.92
CA LEU A 97 -15.25 -7.86 13.54
C LEU A 97 -14.28 -6.83 12.95
N MET A 98 -14.53 -6.45 11.70
CA MET A 98 -13.75 -5.46 10.97
C MET A 98 -14.60 -4.23 10.65
N ARG A 99 -14.04 -3.03 10.88
CA ARG A 99 -14.60 -1.75 10.40
C ARG A 99 -13.62 -1.11 9.42
N VAL A 100 -14.13 -0.43 8.40
CA VAL A 100 -13.31 0.27 7.41
C VAL A 100 -13.62 1.76 7.46
N HIS A 101 -12.58 2.59 7.57
CA HIS A 101 -12.65 4.04 7.56
C HIS A 101 -11.74 4.58 6.46
N PHE A 102 -12.09 5.74 5.92
CA PHE A 102 -11.34 6.39 4.84
C PHE A 102 -10.89 7.77 5.28
N ILE A 103 -9.63 8.08 5.02
CA ILE A 103 -9.05 9.40 5.22
C ILE A 103 -8.39 9.85 3.93
N ARG A 104 -8.26 11.15 3.73
CA ARG A 104 -7.58 11.69 2.55
C ARG A 104 -6.35 12.47 2.96
N LEU A 105 -5.22 12.10 2.37
CA LEU A 105 -3.96 12.81 2.48
C LEU A 105 -3.59 13.37 1.11
N LYS A 106 -3.18 14.63 1.07
CA LYS A 106 -2.56 15.23 -0.11
C LYS A 106 -1.16 15.71 0.27
N SER A 107 -0.13 15.21 -0.42
CA SER A 107 1.26 15.40 -0.01
C SER A 107 2.29 15.56 -1.13
N TYR A 108 1.84 15.72 -2.37
CA TYR A 108 2.72 15.95 -3.52
C TYR A 108 2.01 16.72 -4.65
N LEU A 109 2.85 17.30 -5.52
CA LEU A 109 2.50 17.89 -6.80
C LEU A 109 3.57 17.47 -7.80
N ASN A 110 3.18 16.92 -8.96
CA ASN A 110 4.11 16.26 -9.88
C ASN A 110 4.87 15.12 -9.17
N ASP A 111 6.20 15.13 -9.23
CA ASP A 111 7.09 14.16 -8.58
C ASP A 111 7.69 14.67 -7.26
N GLN A 112 7.28 15.85 -6.80
CA GLN A 112 7.82 16.52 -5.61
C GLN A 112 6.82 16.51 -4.45
N SER A 113 7.32 16.27 -3.24
CA SER A 113 6.54 16.38 -2.02
C SER A 113 6.23 17.85 -1.70
N THR A 114 5.03 18.11 -1.15
CA THR A 114 4.63 19.43 -0.66
C THR A 114 4.78 19.52 0.86
N GLU A 115 5.11 20.68 1.41
CA GLU A 115 5.24 20.89 2.86
C GLU A 115 3.88 20.89 3.58
N ASP A 116 2.82 21.36 2.91
CA ASP A 116 1.47 21.39 3.47
C ASP A 116 0.80 20.03 3.35
N LEU A 117 0.87 19.25 4.44
CA LEU A 117 0.03 18.06 4.58
C LEU A 117 -1.37 18.45 5.03
N HIS A 118 -2.34 18.31 4.13
CA HIS A 118 -3.75 18.39 4.49
C HIS A 118 -4.32 16.99 4.72
N ILE A 119 -4.72 16.72 5.97
CA ILE A 119 -5.47 15.53 6.34
C ILE A 119 -6.95 15.90 6.40
N LEU A 120 -7.76 15.27 5.55
CA LEU A 120 -9.22 15.43 5.56
C LEU A 120 -9.86 14.14 6.07
N GLY A 121 -10.85 14.26 6.96
CA GLY A 121 -11.58 13.12 7.51
C GLY A 121 -10.88 12.39 8.66
N ALA A 122 -9.82 12.99 9.22
CA ALA A 122 -9.10 12.47 10.39
C ALA A 122 -9.20 13.41 11.60
N GLU A 123 -10.24 14.25 11.67
CA GLU A 123 -10.42 15.21 12.76
C GLU A 123 -10.66 14.48 14.10
N ASP A 124 -11.39 13.35 14.06
CA ASP A 124 -11.56 12.45 15.19
C ASP A 124 -11.33 10.99 14.77
N LEU A 125 -10.28 10.38 15.31
CA LEU A 125 -9.97 8.97 15.15
C LEU A 125 -10.20 8.17 16.44
N SER A 126 -11.03 8.67 17.37
CA SER A 126 -11.38 8.01 18.64
C SER A 126 -11.88 6.57 18.45
N PHE A 127 -12.45 6.26 17.28
CA PHE A 127 -12.85 4.90 16.92
C PHE A 127 -11.69 3.89 16.85
N LEU A 128 -10.43 4.34 16.78
CA LEU A 128 -9.22 3.50 16.84
C LEU A 128 -8.79 3.17 18.27
N THR A 129 -9.27 3.90 19.28
CA THR A 129 -8.84 3.73 20.68
C THR A 129 -9.02 2.28 21.13
N GLY A 130 -7.93 1.65 21.58
CA GLY A 130 -7.95 0.26 22.07
C GLY A 130 -8.19 -0.82 20.99
N LYS A 131 -8.15 -0.46 19.70
CA LYS A 131 -8.30 -1.40 18.56
C LYS A 131 -7.02 -1.48 17.73
N VAL A 132 -6.95 -2.48 16.84
CA VAL A 132 -5.83 -2.58 15.91
C VAL A 132 -6.13 -1.80 14.63
N GLY A 133 -5.27 -0.83 14.32
CA GLY A 133 -5.36 0.03 13.13
C GLY A 133 -4.46 -0.48 12.02
N ILE A 134 -5.01 -0.71 10.82
CA ILE A 134 -4.20 -1.00 9.61
C ILE A 134 -4.16 0.26 8.74
N VAL A 135 -2.97 0.76 8.41
CA VAL A 135 -2.77 2.02 7.67
C VAL A 135 -1.96 1.81 6.39
N GLY A 136 -2.44 2.33 5.26
CA GLY A 136 -1.79 2.31 3.93
C GLY A 136 -0.47 3.09 3.87
N THR A 137 0.47 2.80 2.95
CA THR A 137 1.78 3.49 2.87
C THR A 137 1.80 4.81 2.09
N GLY A 138 2.80 5.67 2.37
CA GLY A 138 3.15 6.88 1.63
C GLY A 138 4.27 7.68 2.32
N LYS A 139 4.93 8.64 1.64
CA LYS A 139 5.96 9.51 2.27
C LYS A 139 5.46 10.29 3.49
N THR A 140 4.14 10.39 3.62
CA THR A 140 3.45 11.08 4.71
C THR A 140 3.10 10.18 5.89
N MET A 141 3.62 8.95 5.91
CA MET A 141 3.30 8.01 6.96
C MET A 141 3.78 8.44 8.33
N GLU A 142 4.90 9.18 8.42
CA GLU A 142 5.36 9.68 9.71
C GLU A 142 4.32 10.60 10.38
N THR A 143 3.81 11.59 9.65
CA THR A 143 2.82 12.53 10.19
C THR A 143 1.50 11.83 10.47
N LEU A 144 1.06 10.93 9.59
CA LEU A 144 -0.17 10.16 9.80
C LEU A 144 -0.06 9.24 11.01
N LEU A 145 1.06 8.52 11.17
CA LEU A 145 1.29 7.63 12.30
C LEU A 145 1.32 8.40 13.62
N LYS A 146 2.03 9.53 13.67
CA LYS A 146 2.02 10.44 14.84
C LYS A 146 0.60 10.89 15.20
N HIS A 147 -0.19 11.24 14.18
CA HIS A 147 -1.59 11.65 14.38
C HIS A 147 -2.45 10.50 14.91
N VAL A 148 -2.33 9.30 14.33
CA VAL A 148 -3.06 8.09 14.75
C VAL A 148 -2.66 7.65 16.17
N GLU A 149 -1.36 7.67 16.49
CA GLU A 149 -0.83 7.32 17.82
C GLU A 149 -1.41 8.20 18.93
N ALA A 150 -1.73 9.47 18.65
CA ALA A 150 -2.36 10.37 19.61
C ALA A 150 -3.72 9.84 20.12
N PHE A 151 -4.41 9.01 19.34
CA PHE A 151 -5.69 8.37 19.69
C PHE A 151 -5.52 7.01 20.37
N ARG A 152 -4.28 6.62 20.73
CA ARG A 152 -3.95 5.42 21.52
C ARG A 152 -4.61 4.14 21.00
N PRO A 153 -4.38 3.75 19.73
CA PRO A 153 -4.74 2.43 19.25
C PRO A 153 -4.01 1.35 20.07
N LYS A 154 -4.60 0.16 20.14
CA LYS A 154 -3.98 -0.99 20.82
C LYS A 154 -2.74 -1.48 20.08
N MET A 155 -2.77 -1.43 18.75
CA MET A 155 -1.68 -1.81 17.86
C MET A 155 -1.86 -1.06 16.54
N ILE A 156 -0.76 -0.66 15.91
CA ILE A 156 -0.79 -0.16 14.54
C ILE A 156 -0.01 -1.14 13.67
N LYS A 157 -0.61 -1.52 12.55
CA LYS A 157 0.04 -2.24 11.46
C LYS A 157 0.06 -1.35 10.23
N VAL A 158 1.24 -1.19 9.64
CA VAL A 158 1.37 -0.48 8.37
C VAL A 158 1.50 -1.50 7.27
N ALA A 159 0.64 -1.40 6.28
CA ALA A 159 0.64 -2.27 5.11
C ALA A 159 0.63 -1.40 3.87
N GLY A 160 1.55 -1.64 2.94
CA GLY A 160 1.45 -0.98 1.65
C GLY A 160 2.55 -1.34 0.67
N GLU A 161 2.39 -0.74 -0.50
CA GLU A 161 3.00 -1.16 -1.76
C GLU A 161 4.41 -0.62 -1.97
N GLN A 162 4.75 0.49 -1.30
CA GLN A 162 6.06 1.12 -1.39
C GLN A 162 6.53 1.54 -0.01
N TRP A 163 7.63 0.96 0.44
CA TRP A 163 8.31 1.37 1.67
C TRP A 163 9.69 1.95 1.35
N LYS A 164 9.99 3.11 1.93
CA LYS A 164 11.37 3.55 2.21
C LYS A 164 11.59 3.34 3.69
N THR A 165 12.73 2.77 4.06
CA THR A 165 13.06 2.40 5.44
C THR A 165 12.82 3.55 6.43
N PHE A 166 11.79 3.43 7.26
CA PHE A 166 11.60 4.24 8.45
C PHE A 166 11.56 3.35 9.69
N THR A 167 12.19 3.80 10.76
CA THR A 167 12.22 3.10 12.05
C THR A 167 11.27 3.81 13.00
N PHE A 168 10.11 3.19 13.30
CA PHE A 168 9.23 3.62 14.39
C PHE A 168 9.33 2.61 15.54
N ASN A 169 9.43 3.10 16.77
CA ASN A 169 9.66 2.27 17.96
C ASN A 169 8.46 1.42 18.39
N THR A 170 7.26 1.67 17.85
CA THR A 170 5.97 1.20 18.39
C THR A 170 5.07 0.46 17.38
N CYS A 171 5.50 0.31 16.12
CA CYS A 171 4.66 -0.24 15.05
C CYS A 171 5.19 -1.58 14.56
N LEU A 172 4.32 -2.60 14.46
CA LEU A 172 4.63 -3.79 13.66
C LEU A 172 4.38 -3.43 12.20
N ILE A 173 5.39 -3.54 11.36
CA ILE A 173 5.31 -3.12 9.95
C ILE A 173 5.25 -4.38 9.09
N ASP A 174 4.10 -4.60 8.44
CA ASP A 174 3.91 -5.66 7.46
C ASP A 174 4.07 -5.07 6.06
N VAL A 175 5.32 -4.94 5.61
CA VAL A 175 5.64 -4.35 4.30
C VAL A 175 5.23 -5.30 3.17
N GLY A 176 4.46 -4.78 2.21
CA GLY A 176 4.15 -5.50 0.97
C GLY A 176 5.39 -5.64 0.10
N PHE A 177 5.92 -4.51 -0.37
CA PHE A 177 7.13 -4.46 -1.19
C PHE A 177 8.03 -3.27 -0.79
N GLU A 178 9.33 -3.51 -0.76
CA GLU A 178 10.38 -2.49 -0.73
C GLU A 178 10.88 -2.34 -2.17
N ILE A 179 10.57 -1.20 -2.78
CA ILE A 179 10.85 -0.93 -4.20
C ILE A 179 11.93 0.14 -4.38
N PRO A 180 12.66 0.13 -5.51
CA PRO A 180 13.72 1.09 -5.79
C PRO A 180 13.29 2.55 -5.65
N ASN A 181 14.26 3.45 -5.49
CA ASN A 181 14.00 4.89 -5.52
C ASN A 181 13.67 5.42 -6.93
N ARG A 182 12.55 4.96 -7.49
CA ARG A 182 11.98 5.39 -8.77
C ARG A 182 10.56 5.88 -8.56
N PHE A 183 10.09 6.77 -9.43
CA PHE A 183 8.72 7.25 -9.37
C PHE A 183 7.82 6.20 -10.05
N VAL A 184 6.95 5.58 -9.26
CA VAL A 184 6.06 4.52 -9.73
C VAL A 184 4.62 4.99 -9.83
N VAL A 185 3.87 4.35 -10.72
CA VAL A 185 2.45 4.59 -10.97
C VAL A 185 1.73 3.26 -11.18
N GLY A 186 0.41 3.27 -11.13
CA GLY A 186 -0.41 2.08 -11.28
C GLY A 186 -0.74 1.40 -9.96
N TYR A 187 -1.73 0.53 -10.03
CA TYR A 187 -2.42 -0.08 -8.90
C TYR A 187 -2.89 1.00 -7.91
N ALA A 188 -3.74 1.90 -8.42
CA ALA A 188 -4.22 3.13 -7.77
C ALA A 188 -3.18 4.23 -7.47
N LEU A 189 -1.87 3.98 -7.57
CA LEU A 189 -0.84 5.04 -7.55
C LEU A 189 -0.92 5.88 -8.83
N ASP A 190 -0.61 7.17 -8.73
CA ASP A 190 -0.77 8.11 -9.84
C ASP A 190 0.41 9.06 -10.04
N TYR A 191 0.38 9.67 -11.22
CA TYR A 191 1.07 10.92 -11.49
C TYR A 191 0.03 11.95 -11.96
N ASN A 192 -0.20 12.98 -11.13
CA ASN A 192 -1.20 14.03 -11.37
C ASN A 192 -2.60 13.49 -11.73
N GLU A 193 -3.09 12.51 -10.96
CA GLU A 193 -4.38 11.83 -11.12
C GLU A 193 -4.49 10.85 -12.30
N TYR A 194 -3.45 10.69 -13.14
CA TYR A 194 -3.39 9.67 -14.19
C TYR A 194 -2.79 8.36 -13.67
N PHE A 195 -2.96 7.27 -14.43
CA PHE A 195 -2.41 5.94 -14.18
C PHE A 195 -3.03 5.12 -13.04
N ARG A 196 -4.06 5.64 -12.34
CA ARG A 196 -4.75 4.86 -11.28
C ARG A 196 -5.43 3.60 -11.81
N ASP A 197 -5.81 3.60 -13.09
CA ASP A 197 -6.45 2.53 -13.86
C ASP A 197 -5.46 1.51 -14.46
N LEU A 198 -4.16 1.68 -14.24
CA LEU A 198 -3.14 0.69 -14.59
C LEU A 198 -3.08 -0.40 -13.51
N ASN A 199 -3.12 -1.68 -13.87
CA ASN A 199 -3.12 -2.77 -12.87
C ASN A 199 -1.74 -3.07 -12.26
N HIS A 200 -0.68 -2.81 -13.02
CA HIS A 200 0.70 -3.11 -12.63
C HIS A 200 1.34 -1.89 -11.97
N ILE A 201 2.25 -2.11 -11.02
CA ILE A 201 3.11 -1.03 -10.54
C ILE A 201 4.26 -0.89 -11.53
N CYS A 202 4.31 0.25 -12.21
CA CYS A 202 5.25 0.55 -13.28
C CYS A 202 6.07 1.81 -12.98
N VAL A 203 7.26 1.94 -13.58
CA VAL A 203 7.99 3.21 -13.60
C VAL A 203 7.43 4.08 -14.72
N ILE A 204 7.13 5.35 -14.40
CA ILE A 204 6.74 6.33 -15.42
C ILE A 204 7.98 6.82 -16.18
N SER A 205 7.89 6.83 -17.52
CA SER A 205 8.95 7.32 -18.39
C SER A 205 9.10 8.84 -18.32
N ASP A 206 10.24 9.35 -18.80
CA ASP A 206 10.44 10.79 -18.96
C ASP A 206 9.43 11.44 -19.92
N SER A 207 8.97 10.69 -20.93
CA SER A 207 7.96 11.17 -21.87
C SER A 207 6.60 11.31 -21.16
N GLY A 208 6.22 10.32 -20.36
CA GLY A 208 5.00 10.32 -19.54
C GLY A 208 5.02 11.45 -18.52
N LYS A 209 6.14 11.63 -17.79
CA LYS A 209 6.29 12.75 -16.85
C LYS A 209 6.07 14.09 -17.54
N LYS A 210 6.65 14.32 -18.72
CA LYS A 210 6.45 15.55 -19.50
C LYS A 210 5.00 15.73 -19.95
N LYS A 211 4.37 14.65 -20.42
CA LYS A 211 3.01 14.65 -20.96
C LYS A 211 1.94 15.01 -19.92
N TYR A 212 2.09 14.52 -18.69
CA TYR A 212 1.08 14.66 -17.63
C TYR A 212 1.45 15.69 -16.56
N LYS A 213 2.52 16.46 -16.74
CA LYS A 213 2.98 17.49 -15.79
C LYS A 213 1.94 18.61 -15.67
N ILE A 214 1.78 19.16 -14.45
CA ILE A 214 0.96 20.34 -14.16
C ILE A 214 1.78 21.48 -13.54
#